data_AF-A0A430UNP9-F1
#
_entry.id   AF-A0A430UNP9-F1
#
_cell.length_a   1.000
_cell.length_b   1.000
_cell.length_c   1.000
_cell.angle_alpha   90.00
_cell.angle_beta   90.00
_cell.angle_gamma   90.00
#
_symmetry.space_group_name_H-M   'P 1'
#
loop_
_entity.id
_entity.type
_entity.pdbx_description
1 polymer ?
#
loop_
_entity_poly.entity_id
_entity_poly.type
_entity_poly.pdbx_seq_one_letter_code
_entity_poly.pdbx_strand_id
1 'polypeptide(L)'
;MGGRPLEEVYAAGDVALFYSPALGRWMRVEHEDHANTHGLRVGRNMAGEKAPYHHLPFFYSDLFELGYEAVGLLDPRLETVADWKEPYREGVIYYLEGHRVRGVLLWNAWNRVERARELIAEKGPHFPDALKGRL
;
A
#
# COMPACT_ATOMS: atom_id res chain seq x y z
N MET A 1 -29.67 -3.66 -3.77
CA MET A 1 -29.50 -5.08 -3.39
C MET A 1 -28.36 -5.15 -2.40
N GLY A 2 -28.60 -5.61 -1.17
CA GLY A 2 -27.55 -5.79 -0.16
C GLY A 2 -27.86 -7.06 0.62
N GLY A 3 -27.36 -8.20 0.15
CA GLY A 3 -27.42 -9.45 0.89
C GLY A 3 -26.52 -9.36 2.12
N ARG A 4 -26.96 -9.93 3.24
CA ARG A 4 -26.05 -10.10 4.39
C ARG A 4 -24.94 -11.07 3.98
N PRO A 5 -23.69 -10.85 4.38
CA PRO A 5 -22.63 -11.84 4.21
C PRO A 5 -23.07 -13.17 4.84
N LEU A 6 -22.94 -14.27 4.11
CA LEU A 6 -23.11 -15.60 4.69
C LEU A 6 -21.89 -15.88 5.58
N GLU A 7 -22.11 -16.31 6.82
CA GLU A 7 -21.03 -16.48 7.83
C GLU A 7 -19.96 -17.51 7.44
N GLU A 8 -20.26 -18.37 6.46
CA GLU A 8 -19.38 -19.46 6.01
C GLU A 8 -18.79 -19.25 4.61
N VAL A 9 -19.04 -18.10 3.97
CA VAL A 9 -18.51 -17.80 2.63
C VAL A 9 -17.43 -16.73 2.72
N TYR A 10 -16.27 -17.02 2.14
CA TYR A 10 -15.10 -16.15 2.16
C TYR A 10 -14.66 -15.80 0.73
N ALA A 11 -14.01 -14.64 0.59
CA ALA A 11 -13.33 -14.21 -0.62
C ALA A 11 -11.86 -13.89 -0.28
N ALA A 12 -10.94 -14.22 -1.19
CA ALA A 12 -9.51 -13.98 -1.03
C ALA A 12 -8.88 -13.48 -2.34
N GLY A 13 -7.74 -12.79 -2.24
CA GLY A 13 -7.03 -12.23 -3.39
C GLY A 13 -7.83 -11.16 -4.14
N ASP A 14 -7.58 -11.05 -5.44
CA ASP A 14 -7.97 -9.93 -6.31
C ASP A 14 -9.47 -9.57 -6.33
N VAL A 15 -10.33 -10.56 -6.09
CA VAL A 15 -11.79 -10.36 -6.07
C VAL A 15 -12.26 -9.70 -4.77
N ALA A 16 -11.44 -9.72 -3.72
CA ALA A 16 -11.86 -9.34 -2.39
C ALA A 16 -11.67 -7.84 -2.12
N LEU A 17 -12.74 -7.22 -1.60
CA LEU A 17 -12.71 -5.87 -1.05
C LEU A 17 -12.37 -5.95 0.44
N PHE A 18 -11.32 -5.28 0.88
CA PHE A 18 -10.91 -5.23 2.29
C PHE A 18 -10.75 -3.79 2.78
N TYR A 19 -10.90 -3.60 4.09
CA TYR A 19 -10.68 -2.29 4.70
C TYR A 19 -9.21 -2.14 5.10
N SER A 20 -8.55 -1.09 4.63
CA SER A 20 -7.20 -0.70 5.04
C SER A 20 -7.28 0.36 6.13
N PRO A 21 -6.90 0.06 7.39
CA PRO A 21 -6.92 1.05 8.47
C PRO A 21 -5.93 2.19 8.26
N ALA A 22 -4.73 1.89 7.73
CA ALA A 22 -3.72 2.90 7.44
C ALA A 22 -4.23 3.96 6.45
N LEU A 23 -5.06 3.53 5.49
CA LEU A 23 -5.68 4.41 4.52
C LEU A 23 -7.10 4.83 4.89
N GLY A 24 -7.69 4.31 5.97
CA GLY A 24 -9.06 4.63 6.37
C GLY A 24 -10.10 4.37 5.29
N ARG A 25 -9.89 3.38 4.41
CA ARG A 25 -10.76 3.13 3.25
C ARG A 25 -10.83 1.67 2.85
N TRP A 26 -11.91 1.33 2.17
CA TRP A 26 -12.03 0.06 1.46
C TRP A 26 -11.22 0.09 0.17
N MET A 27 -10.53 -1.01 -0.13
CA MET A 27 -9.70 -1.16 -1.31
C MET A 27 -9.73 -2.60 -1.83
N ARG A 28 -9.39 -2.70 -3.12
CA ARG A 28 -9.17 -3.94 -3.85
C ARG A 28 -7.80 -3.83 -4.49
N VAL A 29 -7.01 -4.90 -4.45
CA VAL A 29 -5.64 -4.92 -4.98
C VAL A 29 -5.49 -6.15 -5.86
N GLU A 30 -4.89 -5.97 -7.02
CA GLU A 30 -4.54 -7.04 -7.97
C GLU A 30 -3.03 -7.23 -7.93
N HIS A 31 -2.54 -8.08 -7.03
CA HIS A 31 -1.09 -8.34 -6.91
C HIS A 31 -0.79 -9.59 -6.08
N GLU A 32 0.36 -10.21 -6.35
CA GLU A 32 0.82 -11.44 -5.72
C GLU A 32 1.02 -11.31 -4.19
N ASP A 33 1.64 -10.22 -3.72
CA ASP A 33 1.75 -9.92 -2.27
C ASP A 33 0.37 -9.87 -1.58
N HIS A 34 -0.64 -9.27 -2.23
CA HIS A 34 -2.00 -9.25 -1.70
C HIS A 34 -2.61 -10.65 -1.71
N ALA A 35 -2.52 -11.38 -2.82
CA ALA A 35 -3.09 -12.71 -2.95
C ALA A 35 -2.52 -13.67 -1.89
N ASN A 36 -1.21 -13.65 -1.67
CA ASN A 36 -0.52 -14.49 -0.69
C ASN A 36 -0.92 -14.12 0.75
N THR A 37 -0.78 -12.84 1.12
CA THR A 37 -1.03 -12.40 2.51
C THR A 37 -2.50 -12.42 2.88
N HIS A 38 -3.39 -12.05 1.94
CA HIS A 38 -4.82 -12.08 2.16
C HIS A 38 -5.36 -13.51 2.16
N GLY A 39 -4.88 -14.36 1.24
CA GLY A 39 -5.19 -15.79 1.22
C GLY A 39 -4.83 -16.49 2.53
N LEU A 40 -3.63 -16.23 3.06
CA LEU A 40 -3.20 -16.75 4.36
C LEU A 40 -4.14 -16.33 5.49
N ARG A 41 -4.49 -15.03 5.54
CA ARG A 41 -5.40 -14.51 6.59
C ARG A 41 -6.80 -15.11 6.46
N VAL A 42 -7.34 -15.20 5.25
CA VAL A 42 -8.65 -15.80 4.99
C VAL A 42 -8.66 -17.28 5.38
N GLY A 43 -7.64 -18.06 4.99
CA GLY A 43 -7.53 -19.47 5.36
C GLY A 43 -7.45 -19.69 6.87
N ARG A 44 -6.71 -18.85 7.60
CA ARG A 44 -6.67 -18.88 9.07
C ARG A 44 -8.02 -18.56 9.70
N ASN A 45 -8.77 -17.64 9.11
CA ASN A 45 -10.11 -17.31 9.57
C ASN A 45 -11.12 -18.44 9.31
N MET A 46 -11.02 -19.12 8.16
CA MET A 46 -11.76 -20.36 7.90
C MET A 46 -11.44 -21.44 8.94
N ALA A 47 -10.20 -21.50 9.43
CA ALA A 47 -9.75 -22.39 10.49
C ALA A 47 -10.09 -21.92 11.92
N GLY A 48 -10.80 -20.79 12.08
CA GLY A 48 -11.35 -20.33 13.37
C GLY A 48 -10.60 -19.19 14.06
N GLU A 49 -9.53 -18.62 13.48
CA GLU A 49 -8.74 -17.55 14.13
C GLU A 49 -9.50 -16.22 14.25
N LYS A 50 -10.45 -15.94 13.34
CA LYS A 50 -11.31 -14.73 13.32
C LYS A 50 -10.55 -13.41 13.52
N ALA A 51 -9.40 -13.25 12.89
CA ALA A 51 -8.54 -12.08 13.00
C ALA A 51 -8.67 -11.15 11.77
N PRO A 52 -8.40 -9.84 11.90
CA PRO A 52 -8.50 -8.91 10.79
C PRO A 52 -7.32 -9.00 9.81
N TYR A 53 -7.53 -8.50 8.59
CA TYR A 53 -6.48 -8.24 7.61
C TYR A 53 -6.11 -6.76 7.65
N HIS A 54 -4.86 -6.46 8.01
CA HIS A 54 -4.35 -5.08 8.12
C HIS A 54 -3.08 -4.85 7.30
N HIS A 55 -2.59 -5.87 6.60
CA HIS A 55 -1.46 -5.74 5.68
C HIS A 55 -1.82 -4.72 4.61
N LEU A 56 -0.91 -3.77 4.36
CA LEU A 56 -1.03 -2.84 3.25
C LEU A 56 -0.20 -3.41 2.09
N PRO A 57 -0.83 -4.01 1.08
CA PRO A 57 -0.08 -4.66 0.03
C PRO A 57 0.75 -3.66 -0.76
N PHE A 58 1.83 -4.16 -1.35
CA PHE A 58 2.60 -3.41 -2.32
C PHE A 58 2.53 -4.08 -3.69
N PHE A 59 2.80 -3.30 -4.73
CA PHE A 59 2.94 -3.73 -6.11
C PHE A 59 4.38 -3.48 -6.55
N TYR A 60 4.96 -4.34 -7.36
CA TYR A 60 6.29 -4.09 -7.93
C TYR A 60 6.34 -4.44 -9.41
N SER A 61 7.29 -3.86 -10.13
CA SER A 61 7.58 -4.22 -11.51
C SER A 61 9.00 -3.85 -11.90
N ASP A 62 9.57 -4.65 -12.78
CA ASP A 62 10.85 -4.39 -13.43
C ASP A 62 10.61 -4.03 -14.91
N LEU A 63 11.13 -2.88 -15.31
CA LEU A 63 11.05 -2.29 -16.63
C LEU A 63 12.47 -1.95 -17.12
N PHE A 64 13.08 -2.92 -17.80
CA PHE A 64 14.49 -2.83 -18.23
C PHE A 64 15.44 -2.63 -17.04
N GLU A 65 16.14 -1.50 -16.98
CA GLU A 65 17.05 -1.11 -15.90
C GLU A 65 16.35 -0.39 -14.74
N LEU A 66 15.04 -0.15 -14.85
CA LEU A 66 14.25 0.54 -13.85
C LEU A 66 13.35 -0.47 -13.17
N GLY A 67 13.35 -0.49 -11.85
CA GLY A 67 12.39 -1.23 -11.06
C GLY A 67 11.70 -0.31 -10.07
N TYR A 68 10.49 -0.68 -9.65
CA TYR A 68 9.79 0.09 -8.63
C TYR A 68 8.95 -0.78 -7.71
N GLU A 69 8.78 -0.27 -6.49
CA GLU A 69 7.84 -0.80 -5.49
C GLU A 69 6.85 0.31 -5.12
N ALA A 70 5.57 0.01 -5.14
CA ALA A 70 4.48 0.96 -4.94
C ALA A 70 3.63 0.51 -3.75
N VAL A 71 3.49 1.40 -2.75
CA VAL A 71 2.73 1.14 -1.52
C VAL A 71 1.65 2.19 -1.36
N GLY A 72 0.41 1.77 -1.05
CA GLY A 72 -0.69 2.69 -0.76
C GLY A 72 -1.38 3.29 -2.00
N LEU A 73 -1.71 4.58 -1.96
CA LEU A 73 -2.47 5.28 -3.00
C LEU A 73 -1.56 6.10 -3.92
N LEU A 74 -1.40 5.65 -5.17
CA LEU A 74 -0.60 6.30 -6.20
C LEU A 74 -1.50 6.97 -7.24
N ASP A 75 -2.37 7.87 -6.79
CA ASP A 75 -3.26 8.63 -7.67
C ASP A 75 -2.54 9.92 -8.14
N PRO A 76 -2.35 10.13 -9.45
CA PRO A 76 -1.61 11.28 -9.97
C PRO A 76 -2.30 12.64 -9.70
N ARG A 77 -3.53 12.63 -9.17
CA ARG A 77 -4.25 13.85 -8.76
C ARG A 77 -3.90 14.30 -7.33
N LEU A 78 -3.20 13.46 -6.56
CA LEU A 78 -2.70 13.82 -5.24
C LEU A 78 -1.50 14.75 -5.36
N GLU A 79 -1.23 15.51 -4.31
CA GLU A 79 0.01 16.28 -4.22
C GLU A 79 1.20 15.31 -4.19
N THR A 80 2.22 15.56 -5.01
CA THR A 80 3.41 14.71 -5.05
C THR A 80 4.65 15.46 -4.59
N VAL A 81 5.44 14.84 -3.73
CA VAL A 81 6.78 15.30 -3.36
C VAL A 81 7.78 14.27 -3.85
N ALA A 82 8.65 14.67 -4.78
CA ALA A 82 9.70 13.79 -5.30
C ALA A 82 11.01 14.04 -4.57
N ASP A 83 11.60 12.99 -4.02
CA ASP A 83 12.90 12.97 -3.38
C ASP A 83 13.87 12.14 -4.21
N TRP A 84 14.55 12.81 -5.13
CA TRP A 84 15.46 12.19 -6.08
C TRP A 84 16.87 12.13 -5.50
N LYS A 85 17.48 10.94 -5.57
CA LYS A 85 18.94 10.82 -5.51
C LYS A 85 19.55 11.04 -6.89
N GLU A 86 18.95 10.45 -7.92
CA GLU A 86 19.22 10.74 -9.33
C GLU A 86 17.87 10.97 -10.04
N PRO A 87 17.64 12.16 -10.62
CA PRO A 87 16.36 12.48 -11.26
C PRO A 87 15.92 11.41 -12.26
N TYR A 88 14.72 10.88 -12.08
CA TYR A 88 14.08 9.87 -12.94
C TYR A 88 14.76 8.49 -12.97
N ARG A 89 15.83 8.28 -12.21
CA ARG A 89 16.54 6.99 -12.15
C ARG A 89 16.55 6.36 -10.78
N GLU A 90 16.70 7.13 -9.71
CA GLU A 90 16.70 6.60 -8.35
C GLU A 90 16.12 7.64 -7.38
N GLY A 91 15.05 7.27 -6.67
CA GLY A 91 14.40 8.16 -5.71
C GLY A 91 13.09 7.64 -5.18
N VAL A 92 12.41 8.51 -4.43
CA VAL A 92 11.14 8.21 -3.79
C VAL A 92 10.13 9.30 -4.15
N ILE A 93 8.91 8.92 -4.52
CA ILE A 93 7.81 9.86 -4.75
C ILE A 93 6.74 9.60 -3.71
N TYR A 94 6.46 10.61 -2.89
CA TYR A 94 5.41 10.60 -1.88
C TYR A 94 4.13 11.18 -2.47
N TYR A 95 3.00 10.53 -2.23
CA TYR A 95 1.66 11.00 -2.59
C TYR A 95 0.93 11.46 -1.34
N LEU A 96 0.47 12.71 -1.32
CA LEU A 96 -0.10 13.38 -0.16
C LEU A 96 -1.56 13.78 -0.37
N GLU A 97 -2.32 13.70 0.71
CA GLU A 97 -3.68 14.22 0.83
C GLU A 97 -3.80 14.93 2.18
N GLY A 98 -3.99 16.24 2.19
CA GLY A 98 -4.09 17.03 3.42
C GLY A 98 -2.87 16.88 4.34
N HIS A 99 -1.66 16.95 3.78
CA HIS A 99 -0.38 16.74 4.48
C HIS A 99 -0.21 15.37 5.13
N ARG A 100 -0.97 14.35 4.71
CA ARG A 100 -0.75 12.95 5.12
C ARG A 100 -0.18 12.17 3.96
N VAL A 101 0.82 11.35 4.21
CA VAL A 101 1.33 10.41 3.21
C VAL A 101 0.29 9.32 2.99
N ARG A 102 -0.14 9.14 1.75
CA ARG A 102 -1.16 8.17 1.34
C ARG A 102 -0.59 7.08 0.47
N GLY A 103 0.49 7.37 -0.24
CA GLY A 103 1.20 6.41 -1.05
C GLY A 103 2.65 6.79 -1.21
N VAL A 104 3.45 5.80 -1.55
CA VAL A 104 4.88 5.91 -1.79
C VAL A 104 5.22 5.08 -3.02
N LEU A 105 5.94 5.69 -3.95
CA LEU A 105 6.59 5.01 -5.06
C LEU A 105 8.09 5.02 -4.81
N LEU A 106 8.66 3.84 -4.61
CA LEU A 106 10.09 3.59 -4.49
C LEU A 106 10.63 3.29 -5.89
N TRP A 107 11.38 4.22 -6.47
CA TRP A 107 11.92 4.12 -7.82
C TRP A 107 13.40 3.74 -7.75
N ASN A 108 13.74 2.49 -8.10
CA ASN A 108 15.05 1.88 -7.85
C ASN A 108 15.53 2.00 -6.38
N ALA A 109 14.60 2.14 -5.44
CA ALA A 109 14.86 2.38 -4.02
C ALA A 109 14.40 1.17 -3.18
N TRP A 110 15.14 0.07 -3.30
CA TRP A 110 14.78 -1.25 -2.74
C TRP A 110 14.89 -1.35 -1.22
N ASN A 111 14.20 -2.35 -0.64
CA ASN A 111 14.22 -2.71 0.79
C ASN A 111 13.61 -1.63 1.71
N ARG A 112 12.66 -0.84 1.20
CA ARG A 112 12.05 0.28 1.94
C ARG A 112 10.54 0.18 2.09
N VAL A 113 9.94 -0.91 1.59
CA VAL A 113 8.48 -1.14 1.65
C VAL A 113 7.94 -1.06 3.08
N GLU A 114 8.59 -1.69 4.06
CA GLU A 114 8.10 -1.62 5.46
C GLU A 114 8.14 -0.20 6.01
N ARG A 115 9.21 0.55 5.72
CA ARG A 115 9.33 1.94 6.15
C ARG A 115 8.29 2.84 5.45
N ALA A 116 7.96 2.56 4.20
CA ALA A 116 6.88 3.21 3.49
C ALA A 116 5.51 2.91 4.12
N ARG A 117 5.24 1.66 4.52
CA ARG A 117 4.02 1.29 5.26
C ARG A 117 3.91 2.02 6.60
N GLU A 118 5.00 2.08 7.35
CA GLU A 118 5.07 2.85 8.61
C GLU A 118 4.71 4.31 8.37
N LEU A 119 5.34 4.95 7.38
CA LEU A 119 5.08 6.35 7.05
C LEU A 119 3.63 6.60 6.61
N ILE A 120 3.03 5.69 5.84
CA ILE A 120 1.61 5.80 5.44
C ILE A 120 0.67 5.65 6.64
N ALA A 121 1.05 4.86 7.65
CA ALA A 121 0.28 4.72 8.88
C ALA A 121 0.39 5.94 9.81
N GLU A 122 1.42 6.78 9.65
CA GLU A 122 1.54 8.05 10.39
C GLU A 122 0.35 9.00 10.06
N LYS A 123 -0.11 9.73 11.07
CA LYS A 123 -1.26 10.65 10.91
C LYS A 123 -0.86 12.00 10.31
N GLY A 124 0.44 12.30 10.16
CA GLY A 124 0.92 13.62 9.76
C GLY A 124 0.75 14.70 10.83
N PRO A 125 0.91 15.99 10.47
CA PRO A 125 1.21 16.46 9.11
C PRO A 125 2.66 16.19 8.69
N HIS A 126 2.85 15.90 7.42
CA HIS A 126 4.15 15.82 6.75
C HIS A 126 4.20 16.91 5.68
N PHE A 127 5.11 17.86 5.87
CA PHE A 127 5.39 18.90 4.89
C PHE A 127 6.50 18.45 3.94
N PRO A 128 6.55 18.97 2.70
CA PRO A 128 7.51 18.52 1.68
C PRO A 128 8.97 18.43 2.16
N ASP A 129 9.45 19.44 2.90
CA ASP A 129 10.84 19.48 3.38
C ASP A 129 11.15 18.35 4.39
N ALA A 130 10.16 17.93 5.19
CA ALA A 130 10.31 16.87 6.18
C ALA A 130 10.32 15.46 5.56
N LEU A 131 9.95 15.33 4.29
CA LEU A 131 9.93 14.06 3.55
C LEU A 131 11.25 13.77 2.83
N LYS A 132 12.09 14.79 2.61
CA LYS A 132 13.41 14.62 2.00
C LYS A 132 14.32 13.77 2.90
N GLY A 133 14.90 12.71 2.33
CA GLY A 133 15.74 11.74 3.01
C GLY A 133 15.00 10.88 4.05
N ARG A 134 13.67 10.90 4.07
CA ARG A 134 12.87 10.15 5.07
C ARG A 134 12.87 8.64 4.77
N LEU A 135 12.87 8.32 3.49
CA LEU A 135 13.05 6.99 2.92
C LEU A 135 14.30 6.97 2.06
#